data_AF-A0A9E0UZM8-F1
#
_entry.id   AF-A0A9E0UZM8-F1
#
_cell.length_a   1.000
_cell.length_b   1.000
_cell.length_c   1.000
_cell.angle_alpha   90.00
_cell.angle_beta   90.00
_cell.angle_gamma   90.00
#
_symmetry.space_group_name_H-M   'P 1'
#
loop_
_entity.id
_entity.type
_entity.pdbx_description
1 polymer ?
#
loop_
_entity_poly.entity_id
_entity_poly.type
_entity_poly.pdbx_seq_one_letter_code
_entity_poly.pdbx_strand_id
1 'polypeptide(L)'
;MVRAQYAPHPGLGTSHIEEPFTPQVTRYDLVITDTIVNYTGKARKAYAVNGSIPMPTLTFTEGDTALIVVHNAMKKEETSLHWHGLILPYQLDGVPYLTTAPIKAGETQVYKFPLVQSGTYWYHSHTNVQEQNGMHGAFIIQKRNAPPMPEHVVILSEW
;
A
#
# COMPACT_ATOMS: atom_id res chain seq x y z
N MET A 1 9.85 -14.04 61.21
CA MET A 1 9.39 -15.24 60.48
C MET A 1 7.87 -15.20 60.42
N VAL A 2 7.30 -14.66 59.34
CA VAL A 2 5.86 -14.72 59.05
C VAL A 2 5.73 -15.00 57.55
N ARG A 3 5.07 -16.12 57.24
CA ARG A 3 4.80 -16.62 55.89
C ARG A 3 3.79 -15.70 55.20
N ALA A 4 4.10 -15.22 54.01
CA ALA A 4 3.09 -14.76 53.06
C ALA A 4 2.59 -15.98 52.28
N GLN A 5 1.34 -16.35 52.49
CA GLN A 5 0.60 -17.27 51.63
C GLN A 5 0.34 -16.56 50.30
N TYR A 6 0.91 -17.08 49.22
CA TYR A 6 0.53 -16.67 47.87
C TYR A 6 -0.78 -17.39 47.52
N ALA A 7 -1.88 -16.66 47.45
CA ALA A 7 -3.11 -17.16 46.85
C ALA A 7 -2.96 -17.08 45.31
N PRO A 8 -3.29 -18.14 44.55
CA PRO A 8 -3.26 -18.07 43.10
C PRO A 8 -4.41 -17.19 42.59
N HIS A 9 -4.07 -16.16 41.79
CA HIS A 9 -5.05 -15.36 41.07
C HIS A 9 -5.74 -16.21 40.00
N PRO A 10 -7.07 -16.10 39.86
CA PRO A 10 -7.82 -16.89 38.90
C PRO A 10 -7.66 -16.34 37.48
N GLY A 11 -7.24 -17.24 36.58
CA GLY A 11 -7.85 -17.34 35.25
C GLY A 11 -7.18 -16.54 34.13
N LEU A 12 -6.34 -17.26 33.39
CA LEU A 12 -6.05 -17.05 31.97
C LEU A 12 -7.26 -16.47 31.23
N GLY A 13 -7.10 -15.28 30.68
CA GLY A 13 -7.94 -14.83 29.57
C GLY A 13 -7.83 -15.87 28.45
N THR A 14 -8.98 -16.28 27.94
CA THR A 14 -9.13 -17.20 26.81
C THR A 14 -8.15 -16.81 25.71
N SER A 15 -7.18 -17.68 25.42
CA SER A 15 -6.49 -17.64 24.15
C SER A 15 -7.57 -17.76 23.08
N HIS A 16 -7.87 -16.67 22.38
CA HIS A 16 -8.51 -16.81 21.08
C HIS A 16 -7.57 -17.71 20.29
N ILE A 17 -7.97 -18.97 20.08
CA ILE A 17 -7.31 -19.81 19.09
C ILE A 17 -7.60 -19.07 17.79
N GLU A 18 -6.60 -18.35 17.27
CA GLU A 18 -6.68 -17.83 15.92
C GLU A 18 -6.92 -19.03 15.02
N GLU A 19 -8.10 -19.07 14.39
CA GLU A 19 -8.43 -20.10 13.41
C GLU A 19 -7.26 -20.21 12.43
N PRO A 20 -6.70 -21.41 12.21
CA PRO A 20 -5.59 -21.57 11.29
C PRO A 20 -6.02 -21.05 9.92
N PHE A 21 -5.36 -19.99 9.45
CA PHE A 21 -5.64 -19.40 8.14
C PHE A 21 -4.53 -19.76 7.16
N THR A 22 -4.91 -19.87 5.88
CA THR A 22 -3.95 -20.00 4.79
C THR A 22 -3.77 -18.62 4.15
N PRO A 23 -2.56 -18.02 4.21
CA PRO A 23 -2.29 -16.74 3.55
C PRO A 23 -2.65 -16.79 2.07
N GLN A 24 -3.40 -15.81 1.60
CA GLN A 24 -3.68 -15.65 0.17
C GLN A 24 -2.65 -14.72 -0.49
N VAL A 25 -2.50 -14.83 -1.81
CA VAL A 25 -1.75 -13.84 -2.60
C VAL A 25 -2.77 -13.01 -3.37
N THR A 26 -2.85 -11.72 -3.04
CA THR A 26 -3.69 -10.78 -3.78
C THR A 26 -2.81 -10.03 -4.78
N ARG A 27 -3.20 -10.07 -6.06
CA ARG A 27 -2.42 -9.48 -7.15
C ARG A 27 -3.06 -8.21 -7.69
N TYR A 28 -2.24 -7.20 -7.94
CA TYR A 28 -2.59 -6.01 -8.73
C TYR A 28 -1.57 -5.76 -9.84
N ASP A 29 -2.06 -5.36 -11.01
CA ASP A 29 -1.26 -4.88 -12.13
C ASP A 29 -1.54 -3.37 -12.30
N LEU A 30 -0.49 -2.57 -12.17
CA LEU A 30 -0.54 -1.11 -12.20
C LEU A 30 0.21 -0.61 -13.43
N VAL A 31 -0.51 -0.07 -14.40
CA VAL A 31 0.04 0.49 -15.63
C VAL A 31 0.10 2.00 -15.51
N ILE A 32 1.32 2.54 -15.43
CA ILE A 32 1.59 3.98 -15.28
C ILE A 32 1.72 4.58 -16.68
N THR A 33 0.97 5.65 -16.93
CA THR A 33 0.97 6.39 -18.21
C THR A 33 1.01 7.90 -17.98
N ASP A 34 1.62 8.64 -18.91
CA ASP A 34 1.49 10.08 -18.97
C ASP A 34 0.12 10.49 -19.53
N THR A 35 -0.44 11.58 -19.02
CA THR A 35 -1.73 12.11 -19.47
C THR A 35 -1.80 13.63 -19.33
N ILE A 36 -2.86 14.23 -19.89
CA ILE A 36 -3.22 15.63 -19.68
C ILE A 36 -4.58 15.67 -18.99
N VAL A 37 -4.68 16.42 -17.89
CA VAL A 37 -5.94 16.62 -17.16
C VAL A 37 -6.28 18.09 -17.03
N ASN A 38 -7.53 18.37 -16.71
CA ASN A 38 -8.06 19.73 -16.57
C ASN A 38 -9.11 19.80 -15.46
N TYR A 39 -8.68 19.68 -14.20
CA TYR A 39 -9.58 19.74 -13.05
C TYR A 39 -9.88 21.17 -12.58
N THR A 40 -9.00 22.13 -12.88
CA THR A 40 -9.09 23.54 -12.42
C THR A 40 -9.30 24.55 -13.56
N GLY A 41 -9.73 24.09 -14.73
CA GLY A 41 -9.95 24.94 -15.92
C GLY A 41 -8.69 25.26 -16.73
N LYS A 42 -7.52 24.74 -16.33
CA LYS A 42 -6.28 24.79 -17.12
C LYS A 42 -5.72 23.38 -17.34
N ALA A 43 -5.36 23.08 -18.59
CA ALA A 43 -4.67 21.83 -18.92
C ALA A 43 -3.31 21.74 -18.21
N ARG A 44 -3.04 20.57 -17.62
CA ARG A 44 -1.79 20.24 -16.92
C ARG A 44 -1.34 18.84 -17.27
N LYS A 45 -0.03 18.63 -17.34
CA LYS A 45 0.55 17.30 -17.42
C LYS A 45 0.31 16.57 -16.10
N ALA A 46 -0.07 15.31 -16.18
CA ALA A 46 -0.29 14.45 -15.04
C ALA A 46 0.16 13.03 -15.38
N TYR A 47 0.12 12.16 -14.39
CA TYR A 47 0.34 10.72 -14.55
C TYR A 47 -0.86 9.99 -14.00
N ALA A 48 -1.31 8.98 -14.73
CA ALA A 48 -2.43 8.15 -14.36
C ALA A 48 -1.99 6.69 -14.24
N VAL A 49 -2.61 5.99 -13.30
CA VAL A 49 -2.43 4.54 -13.14
C VAL A 49 -3.72 3.86 -13.49
N ASN A 50 -3.66 2.92 -14.44
CA ASN A 50 -4.84 2.26 -15.02
C ASN A 50 -5.90 3.28 -15.50
N GLY A 51 -5.45 4.44 -15.98
CA GLY A 51 -6.31 5.51 -16.49
C GLY A 51 -6.98 6.40 -15.44
N SER A 52 -6.67 6.25 -14.15
CA SER A 52 -7.28 7.06 -13.08
C SER A 52 -6.29 7.95 -12.34
N ILE A 53 -6.82 9.09 -11.85
CA ILE A 53 -6.23 9.95 -10.81
C ILE A 53 -7.36 10.27 -9.81
N PRO A 54 -7.23 9.97 -8.51
CA PRO A 54 -6.13 9.23 -7.88
C PRO A 54 -5.91 7.83 -8.47
N MET A 55 -4.77 7.22 -8.17
CA MET A 55 -4.50 5.83 -8.55
C MET A 55 -5.52 4.87 -7.90
N PRO A 56 -5.73 3.65 -8.45
CA PRO A 56 -6.69 2.69 -7.92
C PRO A 56 -6.50 2.43 -6.42
N THR A 57 -7.59 2.28 -5.67
CA THR A 57 -7.46 1.79 -4.28
C THR A 57 -7.01 0.34 -4.31
N LEU A 58 -5.92 0.04 -3.61
CA LEU A 58 -5.47 -1.32 -3.37
C LEU A 58 -6.08 -1.81 -2.06
N THR A 59 -6.73 -2.96 -2.06
CA THR A 59 -7.34 -3.54 -0.86
C THR A 59 -6.83 -4.94 -0.65
N PHE A 60 -6.35 -5.18 0.56
CA PHE A 60 -5.79 -6.44 0.98
C PHE A 60 -6.34 -6.86 2.34
N THR A 61 -6.01 -8.06 2.79
CA THR A 61 -6.30 -8.54 4.14
C THR A 61 -4.99 -8.73 4.91
N GLU A 62 -4.97 -8.35 6.17
CA GLU A 62 -3.85 -8.61 7.08
C GLU A 62 -3.50 -10.10 7.11
N GLY A 63 -2.21 -10.41 7.06
CA GLY A 63 -1.67 -11.76 6.99
C GLY A 63 -1.61 -12.37 5.59
N ASP A 64 -2.16 -11.72 4.56
CA ASP A 64 -1.98 -12.11 3.15
C ASP A 64 -0.67 -11.55 2.58
N THR A 65 -0.33 -11.96 1.36
CA THR A 65 0.79 -11.43 0.58
C THR A 65 0.29 -10.50 -0.52
N ALA A 66 0.81 -9.27 -0.56
CA ALA A 66 0.64 -8.38 -1.69
C ALA A 66 1.58 -8.80 -2.82
N LEU A 67 1.04 -8.93 -4.04
CA LEU A 67 1.81 -9.07 -5.28
C LEU A 67 1.43 -7.93 -6.22
N ILE A 68 2.27 -6.90 -6.31
CA ILE A 68 1.97 -5.71 -7.10
C ILE A 68 2.98 -5.65 -8.25
N VAL A 69 2.48 -5.65 -9.48
CA VAL A 69 3.30 -5.54 -10.68
C VAL A 69 3.08 -4.17 -11.29
N VAL A 70 4.16 -3.40 -11.32
CA VAL A 70 4.15 -2.00 -11.75
C VAL A 70 4.79 -1.94 -13.12
N HIS A 71 4.00 -1.57 -14.12
CA HIS A 71 4.45 -1.36 -15.50
C HIS A 71 4.61 0.14 -15.74
N ASN A 72 5.85 0.58 -16.00
CA ASN A 72 6.08 1.93 -16.46
C ASN A 72 5.86 2.00 -17.98
N ALA A 73 4.64 2.32 -18.41
CA ALA A 73 4.30 2.45 -19.83
C ALA A 73 4.54 3.87 -20.38
N MET A 74 5.17 4.76 -19.60
CA MET A 74 5.58 6.08 -20.07
C MET A 74 6.74 5.96 -21.06
N LYS A 75 6.89 6.97 -21.93
CA LYS A 75 7.88 6.93 -23.02
C LYS A 75 9.29 7.34 -22.59
N LYS A 76 9.43 8.19 -21.58
CA LYS A 76 10.72 8.83 -21.25
C LYS A 76 11.01 8.86 -19.76
N GLU A 77 9.99 8.99 -18.95
CA GLU A 77 10.10 9.18 -17.51
C GLU A 77 10.35 7.84 -16.82
N GLU A 78 11.29 7.82 -15.89
CA GLU A 78 11.35 6.77 -14.87
C GLU A 78 10.31 7.04 -13.78
N THR A 79 10.03 6.04 -12.96
CA THR A 79 9.11 6.14 -11.83
C THR A 79 9.55 5.25 -10.69
N SER A 80 8.94 5.43 -9.54
CA SER A 80 9.00 4.54 -8.39
C SER A 80 7.62 4.53 -7.74
N LEU A 81 7.35 3.56 -6.87
CA LEU A 81 6.19 3.60 -5.97
C LEU A 81 6.64 3.22 -4.57
N HIS A 82 6.37 4.11 -3.62
CA HIS A 82 6.58 3.92 -2.19
C HIS A 82 5.28 3.57 -1.49
N TRP A 83 5.35 2.66 -0.51
CA TRP A 83 4.21 2.14 0.24
C TRP A 83 4.14 2.80 1.62
N HIS A 84 3.52 3.98 1.67
CA HIS A 84 3.62 4.87 2.81
C HIS A 84 3.05 4.25 4.09
N GLY A 85 3.94 4.02 5.06
CA GLY A 85 3.59 3.48 6.37
C GLY A 85 3.56 1.95 6.45
N LEU A 86 3.92 1.23 5.38
CA LEU A 86 3.99 -0.24 5.41
C LEU A 86 5.29 -0.75 6.03
N ILE A 87 5.19 -1.77 6.88
CA ILE A 87 6.33 -2.53 7.41
C ILE A 87 6.67 -3.65 6.42
N LEU A 88 7.80 -3.48 5.73
CA LEU A 88 8.29 -4.42 4.71
C LEU A 88 9.83 -4.35 4.62
N PRO A 89 10.49 -5.33 3.98
CA PRO A 89 11.93 -5.27 3.74
C PRO A 89 12.31 -4.03 2.92
N TYR A 90 13.32 -3.28 3.37
CA TYR A 90 13.65 -1.98 2.78
C TYR A 90 13.88 -2.03 1.26
N GLN A 91 14.37 -3.13 0.69
CA GLN A 91 14.59 -3.27 -0.75
C GLN A 91 13.31 -3.13 -1.59
N LEU A 92 12.14 -3.31 -0.97
CA LEU A 92 10.81 -3.20 -1.57
C LEU A 92 10.12 -1.87 -1.23
N ASP A 93 10.80 -0.96 -0.52
CA ASP A 93 10.26 0.31 -0.03
C ASP A 93 10.02 1.35 -1.14
N GLY A 94 10.72 1.22 -2.27
CA GLY A 94 10.42 2.03 -3.45
C GLY A 94 10.93 3.46 -3.39
N VAL A 95 11.96 3.74 -2.58
CA VAL A 95 12.68 5.02 -2.59
C VAL A 95 13.82 4.92 -3.60
N PRO A 96 13.72 5.55 -4.78
CA PRO A 96 14.67 5.38 -5.86
C PRO A 96 16.05 5.90 -5.44
N TYR A 97 17.11 5.21 -5.85
CA TYR A 97 18.52 5.55 -5.57
C TYR A 97 18.95 5.43 -4.09
N LEU A 98 18.06 4.98 -3.21
CA LEU A 98 18.37 4.70 -1.82
C LEU A 98 18.09 3.24 -1.47
N THR A 99 16.83 2.82 -1.61
CA THR A 99 16.39 1.48 -1.21
C THR A 99 16.03 0.59 -2.39
N THR A 100 15.53 1.16 -3.48
CA THR A 100 15.10 0.43 -4.68
C THR A 100 15.64 1.13 -5.94
N ALA A 101 15.89 0.39 -7.02
CA ALA A 101 16.22 0.98 -8.31
C ALA A 101 14.97 1.68 -8.91
N PRO A 102 15.13 2.80 -9.64
CA PRO A 102 14.03 3.39 -10.38
C PRO A 102 13.53 2.42 -11.48
N ILE A 103 12.23 2.46 -11.75
CA ILE A 103 11.59 1.71 -12.84
C ILE A 103 11.70 2.57 -14.10
N LYS A 104 12.58 2.22 -15.03
CA LYS A 104 12.78 3.03 -16.24
C LYS A 104 11.58 2.91 -17.19
N ALA A 105 11.52 3.82 -18.15
CA ALA A 105 10.50 3.78 -19.20
C ALA A 105 10.48 2.41 -19.90
N GLY A 106 9.30 1.80 -20.00
CA GLY A 106 9.09 0.47 -20.57
C GLY A 106 9.41 -0.71 -19.64
N GLU A 107 9.97 -0.47 -18.45
CA GLU A 107 10.32 -1.53 -17.50
C GLU A 107 9.14 -1.92 -16.60
N THR A 108 9.27 -3.08 -15.99
CA THR A 108 8.32 -3.62 -15.02
C THR A 108 9.04 -3.98 -13.73
N GLN A 109 8.49 -3.56 -12.60
CA GLN A 109 8.95 -3.94 -11.27
C GLN A 109 7.88 -4.75 -10.56
N VAL A 110 8.30 -5.83 -9.91
CA VAL A 110 7.42 -6.67 -9.09
C VAL A 110 7.74 -6.42 -7.63
N TYR A 111 6.71 -6.13 -6.85
CA TYR A 111 6.75 -6.05 -5.40
C TYR A 111 5.97 -7.22 -4.82
N LYS A 112 6.62 -7.99 -3.95
CA LYS A 112 5.99 -9.13 -3.27
C LYS A 112 6.38 -9.15 -1.80
N PHE A 113 5.43 -8.88 -0.92
CA PHE A 113 5.69 -8.83 0.52
C PHE A 113 4.46 -9.25 1.35
N PRO A 114 4.66 -9.87 2.53
CA PRO A 114 3.57 -10.17 3.45
C PRO A 114 3.04 -8.88 4.10
N LEU A 115 1.75 -8.85 4.40
CA LEU A 115 1.10 -7.74 5.10
C LEU A 115 0.96 -8.10 6.57
N VAL A 116 1.77 -7.47 7.41
CA VAL A 116 1.89 -7.79 8.86
C VAL A 116 1.17 -6.79 9.77
N GLN A 117 0.36 -5.91 9.17
CA GLN A 117 -0.37 -4.83 9.84
C GLN A 117 -1.72 -4.63 9.15
N SER A 118 -2.66 -3.99 9.83
CA SER A 118 -3.97 -3.58 9.29
C SER A 118 -4.17 -2.06 9.46
N GLY A 119 -4.96 -1.46 8.57
CA GLY A 119 -5.27 -0.03 8.62
C GLY A 119 -5.44 0.63 7.25
N THR A 120 -5.54 1.97 7.29
CA THR A 120 -5.59 2.84 6.11
C THR A 120 -4.22 3.45 5.87
N TYR A 121 -3.67 3.15 4.70
CA TYR A 121 -2.39 3.65 4.22
C TYR A 121 -2.57 4.23 2.81
N TRP A 122 -1.47 4.63 2.20
CA TRP A 122 -1.46 5.14 0.84
C TRP A 122 -0.15 4.76 0.17
N TYR A 123 -0.11 4.91 -1.14
CA TYR A 123 1.08 4.66 -1.92
C TYR A 123 1.22 5.77 -2.96
N HIS A 124 2.45 6.17 -3.23
CA HIS A 124 2.72 7.30 -4.09
C HIS A 124 4.07 7.17 -4.78
N SER A 125 4.29 7.92 -5.86
CA SER A 125 5.62 7.98 -6.45
C SER A 125 6.59 8.71 -5.53
N HIS A 126 7.82 8.20 -5.45
CA HIS A 126 8.95 8.86 -4.77
C HIS A 126 9.97 9.40 -5.79
N THR A 127 9.59 9.48 -7.07
CA THR A 127 10.42 10.01 -8.15
C THR A 127 10.01 11.45 -8.48
N ASN A 128 10.96 12.39 -8.33
CA ASN A 128 10.75 13.81 -8.64
C ASN A 128 9.47 14.37 -7.98
N VAL A 129 8.65 15.09 -8.75
CA VAL A 129 7.36 15.67 -8.33
C VAL A 129 6.17 14.88 -8.89
N GLN A 130 6.33 13.58 -9.14
CA GLN A 130 5.27 12.77 -9.75
C GLN A 130 4.04 12.62 -8.84
N GLU A 131 4.24 12.55 -7.52
CA GLU A 131 3.17 12.49 -6.52
C GLU A 131 2.18 13.66 -6.69
N GLN A 132 2.66 14.90 -6.64
CA GLN A 132 1.88 16.12 -6.92
C GLN A 132 1.16 16.14 -8.29
N ASN A 133 1.60 15.31 -9.24
CA ASN A 133 1.02 15.22 -10.59
C ASN A 133 0.06 14.03 -10.73
N GLY A 134 -0.47 13.49 -9.63
CA GLY A 134 -1.51 12.46 -9.61
C GLY A 134 -1.04 11.04 -9.26
N MET A 135 0.26 10.84 -9.00
CA MET A 135 0.80 9.54 -8.57
C MET A 135 0.62 9.32 -7.08
N HIS A 136 -0.62 9.32 -6.60
CA HIS A 136 -1.01 8.95 -5.24
C HIS A 136 -2.28 8.09 -5.25
N GLY A 137 -2.37 7.09 -4.37
CA GLY A 137 -3.52 6.18 -4.25
C GLY A 137 -3.64 5.60 -2.86
N ALA A 138 -4.82 5.08 -2.51
CA ALA A 138 -5.07 4.48 -1.20
C ALA A 138 -4.61 3.02 -1.14
N PHE A 139 -4.09 2.62 0.01
CA PHE A 139 -3.66 1.26 0.31
C PHE A 139 -4.35 0.81 1.59
N ILE A 140 -5.37 -0.05 1.46
CA ILE A 140 -6.20 -0.49 2.57
C ILE A 140 -5.83 -1.92 2.93
N ILE A 141 -5.54 -2.17 4.20
CA ILE A 141 -5.34 -3.53 4.73
C ILE A 141 -6.42 -3.81 5.75
N GLN A 142 -7.39 -4.62 5.35
CA GLN A 142 -8.49 -5.06 6.18
C GLN A 142 -7.98 -5.96 7.30
N LYS A 143 -8.40 -5.70 8.53
CA LYS A 143 -8.10 -6.58 9.66
C LYS A 143 -8.81 -7.91 9.46
N ARG A 144 -8.08 -9.02 9.61
CA ARG A 144 -8.69 -10.34 9.44
C ARG A 144 -9.76 -10.57 10.51
N ASN A 145 -10.88 -11.18 10.11
CA ASN A 145 -12.03 -11.47 10.98
C ASN A 145 -12.69 -10.23 11.60
N ALA A 146 -12.43 -9.03 11.06
CA ALA A 146 -13.18 -7.83 11.45
C ALA A 146 -14.65 -7.97 11.02
N PRO A 147 -15.62 -7.57 11.86
CA PRO A 147 -17.02 -7.51 11.46
C PRO A 147 -17.20 -6.57 10.25
N PRO A 148 -18.06 -6.92 9.29
CA PRO A 148 -18.32 -6.05 8.15
C PRO A 148 -18.97 -4.75 8.61
N MET A 149 -18.42 -3.63 8.14
CA MET A 149 -18.95 -2.28 8.37
C MET A 149 -19.00 -1.52 7.04
N PRO A 150 -19.96 -0.61 6.83
CA PRO A 150 -19.94 0.30 5.69
C PRO A 150 -18.70 1.19 5.74
N GLU A 151 -17.92 1.21 4.66
CA GLU A 151 -16.66 1.95 4.56
C GLU A 151 -16.59 2.78 3.28
N HIS A 152 -15.98 3.95 3.37
CA HIS A 152 -15.68 4.82 2.23
C HIS A 152 -14.25 5.34 2.33
N VAL A 153 -13.49 5.18 1.24
CA VAL A 153 -12.13 5.68 1.13
C VAL A 153 -12.16 7.08 0.52
N VAL A 154 -11.55 8.05 1.20
CA VAL A 154 -11.41 9.43 0.73
C VAL A 154 -9.92 9.79 0.72
N ILE A 155 -9.45 10.29 -0.42
CA ILE A 155 -8.12 10.89 -0.56
C ILE A 155 -8.32 12.39 -0.74
N LEU A 156 -7.59 13.19 0.05
CA LEU A 156 -7.59 14.64 -0.05
C LEU A 156 -6.22 15.07 -0.59
N SER A 157 -6.22 15.80 -1.70
CA SER A 157 -5.03 16.35 -2.33
C SER A 157 -5.32 17.75 -2.88
N GLU A 158 -4.29 18.55 -3.05
CA GLU A 158 -4.37 19.83 -3.79
C GLU A 158 -4.21 19.62 -5.30
N TRP A 159 -4.66 20.60 -6.09
CA TRP A 159 -4.54 20.62 -7.56
C TRP A 159 -4.48 22.03 -8.14
#